data_AF-A0A8J7J264-F1
#
_entry.id   AF-A0A8J7J264-F1
#
_cell.length_a   1.000
_cell.length_b   1.000
_cell.length_c   1.000
_cell.angle_alpha   90.00
_cell.angle_beta   90.00
_cell.angle_gamma   90.00
#
_symmetry.space_group_name_H-M   'P 1'
#
loop_
_entity.id
_entity.type
_entity.pdbx_description
1 polymer ?
#
loop_
_entity_poly.entity_id
_entity_poly.type
_entity_poly.pdbx_seq_one_letter_code
_entity_poly.pdbx_strand_id
1 'polypeptide(L)'
;MIFWITTSAIALVIAATLALVLLRSRPAAEPAAAYDLRVYRTQLKDLEADLERGVIAEADAERIRAEVSRRILQADAQLQAARADRGASGRGTLVAAVLLGVALIGGSLMLYRELGAPGYGDLGLAHRIELAEQARTERPGQAEAEESLPASAPVQGLSEEYLALVERLRETVANRPDDIQGHMLLARNEAASGNFTAAYAAQREVIRLKGDNATAADYADMADMMILAAGGYVSPEAETVLRQALARDPNNGPARYYWGLMMAQTGRPDLSFRIWNALLRDSPPDARWIVPVRAQIEDMARRAGVEYTLPPVEATPGPSAADIAAAEEMNPEDRQQMIRGMVQGLSDRLATQGGPPADWARLIGALGVLGETEQARAIHANALQVFDGNADALAAINDAARDAGLLQ
;
A
#
# COMPACT_ATOMS: atom_id res chain seq x y z
N MET A 1 0.57 15.00 -23.10
CA MET A 1 1.52 15.23 -24.22
C MET A 1 2.95 14.77 -23.92
N ILE A 2 3.51 15.09 -22.74
CA ILE A 2 4.88 14.70 -22.37
C ILE A 2 5.14 13.18 -22.48
N PHE A 3 4.22 12.34 -21.98
CA PHE A 3 4.34 10.88 -22.08
C PHE A 3 4.59 10.40 -23.51
N TRP A 4 3.75 10.83 -24.45
CA TRP A 4 3.86 10.43 -25.86
C TRP A 4 5.16 10.91 -26.52
N ILE A 5 5.60 12.13 -26.18
CA ILE A 5 6.86 12.69 -26.70
C ILE A 5 8.04 11.84 -26.20
N THR A 6 8.11 11.58 -24.89
CA THR A 6 9.22 10.85 -24.28
C THR A 6 9.28 9.41 -24.76
N THR A 7 8.16 8.68 -24.76
CA THR A 7 8.14 7.27 -25.19
C THR A 7 8.42 7.11 -26.68
N SER A 8 7.88 7.99 -27.53
CA SER A 8 8.18 7.97 -28.96
C SER A 8 9.65 8.28 -29.23
N ALA A 9 10.24 9.26 -28.53
CA ALA A 9 11.65 9.59 -28.66
C ALA A 9 12.55 8.40 -28.27
N ILE A 10 12.25 7.74 -27.14
CA ILE A 10 12.99 6.55 -26.70
C ILE A 10 12.84 5.41 -27.72
N ALA A 11 11.63 5.15 -28.21
CA ALA A 11 11.38 4.11 -29.20
C ALA A 11 12.13 4.38 -30.51
N LEU A 12 12.17 5.64 -30.97
CA LEU A 12 12.93 6.04 -32.16
C LEU A 12 14.43 5.87 -31.97
N VAL A 13 14.98 6.24 -30.81
CA VAL A 13 16.41 6.06 -30.51
C VAL A 13 16.77 4.58 -30.49
N ILE A 14 15.95 3.72 -29.87
CA ILE A 14 16.17 2.26 -29.85
C ILE A 14 16.08 1.68 -31.27
N ALA A 15 15.05 2.05 -32.04
CA ALA A 15 14.91 1.59 -33.42
C ALA A 15 16.09 2.05 -34.30
N ALA A 16 16.54 3.30 -34.15
CA ALA A 16 17.66 3.86 -34.91
C ALA A 16 18.99 3.19 -34.55
N THR A 17 19.25 2.93 -33.26
CA THR A 17 20.46 2.23 -32.82
C THR A 17 20.49 0.78 -33.31
N LEU A 18 19.37 0.05 -33.23
CA LEU A 18 19.27 -1.30 -33.79
C LEU A 18 19.43 -1.31 -35.31
N ALA A 19 18.80 -0.38 -36.02
CA ALA A 19 18.96 -0.23 -37.46
C ALA A 19 20.41 0.10 -37.82
N LEU A 20 21.06 0.98 -37.08
CA LEU A 20 22.46 1.34 -37.29
C LEU A 20 23.38 0.14 -37.08
N VAL A 21 23.16 -0.68 -36.05
CA VAL A 21 23.92 -1.93 -35.84
C VAL A 21 23.70 -2.91 -36.98
N LEU A 22 22.47 -3.06 -37.47
CA LEU A 22 22.13 -3.96 -38.57
C LEU A 22 22.76 -3.50 -39.90
N LEU A 23 22.73 -2.19 -40.16
CA LEU A 23 23.25 -1.56 -41.39
C LEU A 23 24.76 -1.39 -41.38
N ARG A 24 25.40 -1.42 -40.20
CA ARG A 24 26.86 -1.33 -40.06
C ARG A 24 27.48 -2.65 -40.50
N SER A 25 27.65 -2.76 -41.81
CA SER A 25 28.40 -3.83 -42.46
C SER A 25 29.79 -3.89 -41.82
N ARG A 26 30.16 -5.04 -41.24
CA ARG A 26 31.58 -5.31 -40.95
C ARG A 26 32.34 -5.15 -42.27
N PRO A 27 33.49 -4.46 -42.32
CA PRO A 27 34.32 -4.50 -43.51
C PRO A 27 34.70 -5.97 -43.74
N ALA A 28 34.02 -6.61 -44.69
CA ALA A 28 34.39 -7.95 -45.12
C ALA A 28 35.83 -7.85 -45.63
N ALA A 29 36.67 -8.79 -45.20
CA ALA A 29 38.04 -8.91 -45.68
C ALA A 29 38.07 -8.75 -47.21
N GLU A 30 39.10 -8.08 -47.73
CA GLU A 30 39.24 -7.83 -49.15
C GLU A 30 39.04 -9.15 -49.92
N PRO A 31 38.08 -9.24 -50.87
CA PRO A 31 37.78 -10.51 -51.51
C PRO A 31 39.01 -11.03 -52.23
N ALA A 32 39.31 -12.34 -52.10
CA ALA A 32 40.49 -12.97 -52.69
C ALA A 32 40.65 -12.63 -54.19
N ALA A 33 39.54 -12.57 -54.93
CA ALA A 33 39.52 -12.17 -56.34
C ALA A 33 40.07 -10.75 -56.61
N ALA A 34 39.94 -9.80 -55.68
CA ALA A 34 40.52 -8.46 -55.81
C ALA A 34 42.04 -8.46 -55.58
N TYR A 35 42.53 -9.34 -54.71
CA TYR A 35 43.96 -9.57 -54.52
C TYR A 35 44.57 -10.27 -55.75
N ASP A 36 43.95 -11.36 -56.20
CA ASP A 36 44.38 -12.13 -57.37
C ASP A 36 44.42 -11.28 -58.64
N LEU A 37 43.44 -10.40 -58.85
CA LEU A 37 43.41 -9.48 -59.98
C LEU A 37 44.59 -8.48 -59.98
N ARG A 38 45.07 -8.06 -58.80
CA ARG A 38 46.30 -7.25 -58.69
C ARG A 38 47.52 -8.07 -59.07
N VAL A 39 47.62 -9.31 -58.56
CA VAL A 39 48.74 -10.22 -58.87
C VAL A 39 48.79 -10.54 -60.36
N TYR A 40 47.66 -10.89 -61.00
CA TYR A 40 47.62 -11.19 -62.43
C TYR A 40 47.95 -10.00 -63.32
N ARG A 41 47.57 -8.78 -62.92
CA ARG A 41 47.98 -7.55 -63.63
C ARG A 41 49.49 -7.31 -63.54
N THR A 42 50.09 -7.61 -62.40
CA THR A 42 51.56 -7.54 -62.24
C THR A 42 52.23 -8.62 -63.09
N GLN A 43 51.74 -9.87 -63.07
CA GLN A 43 52.25 -10.96 -63.91
C GLN A 43 52.20 -10.64 -65.41
N LEU A 44 51.17 -9.94 -65.87
CA LEU A 44 51.07 -9.52 -67.28
C LEU A 44 52.15 -8.48 -67.64
N LYS A 45 52.46 -7.55 -66.72
CA LYS A 45 53.53 -6.56 -66.90
C LYS A 45 54.91 -7.21 -66.86
N ASP A 46 55.13 -8.14 -65.95
CA ASP A 46 56.39 -8.88 -65.84
C ASP A 46 56.63 -9.75 -67.08
N LEU A 47 55.56 -10.37 -67.61
CA LEU A 47 55.59 -11.13 -68.87
C LEU A 47 55.99 -10.24 -70.07
N GLU A 48 55.46 -9.01 -70.14
CA GLU A 48 55.85 -8.03 -71.17
C GLU A 48 57.33 -7.65 -71.05
N ALA A 49 57.82 -7.41 -69.84
CA ALA A 49 59.22 -7.10 -69.60
C ALA A 49 60.17 -8.29 -69.87
N ASP A 50 59.74 -9.53 -69.64
CA ASP A 50 60.52 -10.74 -69.92
C ASP A 50 60.57 -11.06 -71.43
N LEU A 51 59.50 -10.76 -72.18
CA LEU A 51 59.47 -10.85 -73.63
C LEU A 51 60.41 -9.82 -74.28
N GLU A 52 60.39 -8.57 -73.81
CA GLU A 52 61.32 -7.52 -74.29
C GLU A 52 62.79 -7.84 -74.02
N ARG A 53 63.08 -8.55 -72.91
CA ARG A 53 64.42 -9.00 -72.55
C ARG A 53 64.87 -10.28 -73.25
N GLY A 54 64.00 -10.91 -74.06
CA GLY A 54 64.30 -12.14 -74.79
C GLY A 54 64.46 -13.39 -73.90
N VAL A 55 63.96 -13.35 -72.66
CA VAL A 55 64.07 -14.46 -71.69
C VAL A 55 63.10 -15.60 -72.04
N ILE A 56 62.03 -15.28 -72.75
CA ILE A 56 60.97 -16.21 -73.17
C ILE A 56 60.75 -16.15 -74.68
N ALA A 57 60.40 -17.27 -75.28
CA ALA A 57 60.03 -17.33 -76.69
C ALA A 57 58.66 -16.67 -76.93
N GLU A 58 58.49 -15.99 -78.07
CA GLU A 58 57.27 -15.26 -78.42
C GLU A 58 56.01 -16.15 -78.39
N ALA A 59 56.12 -17.38 -78.88
CA ALA A 59 55.03 -18.37 -78.86
C ALA A 59 54.62 -18.78 -77.42
N ASP A 60 55.56 -18.85 -76.49
CA ASP A 60 55.26 -19.14 -75.08
C ASP A 60 54.65 -17.92 -74.38
N ALA A 61 55.10 -16.71 -74.72
CA ALA A 61 54.55 -15.47 -74.19
C ALA A 61 53.09 -15.26 -74.59
N GLU A 62 52.72 -15.55 -75.85
CA GLU A 62 51.32 -15.50 -76.30
C GLU A 62 50.42 -16.49 -75.53
N ARG A 63 50.91 -17.71 -75.30
CA ARG A 63 50.20 -18.74 -74.54
C ARG A 63 49.98 -18.33 -73.09
N ILE A 64 51.02 -17.82 -72.41
CA ILE A 64 50.93 -17.35 -71.02
C ILE A 64 50.03 -16.10 -70.93
N ARG A 65 50.13 -15.17 -71.88
CA ARG A 65 49.28 -13.97 -71.96
C ARG A 65 47.80 -14.36 -72.06
N ALA A 66 47.47 -15.34 -72.91
CA ALA A 66 46.10 -15.83 -73.06
C ALA A 66 45.57 -16.46 -71.76
N GLU A 67 46.40 -17.23 -71.06
CA GLU A 67 46.02 -17.85 -69.78
C GLU A 67 45.84 -16.82 -68.66
N VAL A 68 46.77 -15.88 -68.50
CA VAL A 68 46.69 -14.81 -67.50
C VAL A 68 45.50 -13.88 -67.79
N SER A 69 45.26 -13.53 -69.06
CA SER A 69 44.10 -12.73 -69.46
C SER A 69 42.78 -13.44 -69.15
N ARG A 70 42.71 -14.76 -69.37
CA ARG A 70 41.54 -15.58 -68.99
C ARG A 70 41.31 -15.58 -67.48
N ARG A 71 42.39 -15.69 -66.69
CA ARG A 71 42.32 -15.61 -65.22
C ARG A 71 41.89 -14.24 -64.72
N ILE A 72 42.31 -13.15 -65.38
CA ILE A 72 41.84 -11.78 -65.09
C ILE A 72 40.33 -11.67 -65.33
N LEU A 73 39.83 -12.14 -66.47
CA LEU A 73 38.40 -12.10 -66.78
C LEU A 73 37.56 -12.93 -65.79
N GLN A 74 38.07 -14.10 -65.37
CA GLN A 74 37.42 -14.92 -64.34
C GLN A 74 37.41 -14.25 -62.97
N ALA A 75 38.54 -13.66 -62.54
CA ALA A 75 38.63 -12.93 -61.28
C ALA A 75 37.74 -11.66 -61.27
N ASP A 76 37.66 -10.93 -62.39
CA ASP A 76 36.77 -9.79 -62.53
C ASP A 76 35.30 -10.20 -62.51
N ALA A 77 34.92 -11.28 -63.20
CA ALA A 77 33.57 -11.84 -63.14
C ALA A 77 33.18 -12.28 -61.72
N GLN A 78 34.08 -12.92 -60.99
CA GLN A 78 33.88 -13.28 -59.58
C GLN A 78 33.73 -12.04 -58.67
N LEU A 79 34.51 -10.99 -58.94
CA LEU A 79 34.42 -9.71 -58.21
C LEU A 79 33.10 -8.98 -58.50
N GLN A 80 32.64 -8.98 -59.75
CA GLN A 80 31.35 -8.41 -60.15
C GLN A 80 30.18 -9.19 -59.52
N ALA A 81 30.23 -10.52 -59.52
CA ALA A 81 29.24 -11.37 -58.85
C ALA A 81 29.20 -11.09 -57.33
N ALA A 82 30.37 -11.04 -56.67
CA ALA A 82 30.44 -10.72 -55.24
C ALA A 82 29.93 -9.30 -54.90
N ARG A 83 30.08 -8.32 -55.81
CA ARG A 83 29.50 -6.98 -55.64
C ARG A 83 27.98 -6.98 -55.83
N ALA A 84 27.45 -7.74 -56.79
CA ALA A 84 26.02 -7.91 -56.99
C ALA A 84 25.35 -8.57 -55.77
N ASP A 85 25.97 -9.61 -55.21
CA ASP A 85 25.49 -10.30 -54.01
C ASP A 85 25.48 -9.38 -52.77
N ARG A 86 26.50 -8.51 -52.61
CA ARG A 86 26.51 -7.48 -51.56
C ARG A 86 25.42 -6.42 -51.74
N GLY A 87 25.11 -6.04 -52.97
CA GLY A 87 24.02 -5.11 -53.27
C GLY A 87 22.64 -5.71 -52.98
N ALA A 88 22.46 -7.00 -53.27
CA ALA A 88 21.25 -7.75 -52.95
C ALA A 88 21.08 -7.95 -51.43
N SER A 89 22.16 -8.27 -50.71
CA SER A 89 22.11 -8.43 -49.24
C SER A 89 21.84 -7.11 -48.51
N GLY A 90 22.38 -5.99 -48.98
CA GLY A 90 22.11 -4.67 -48.40
C GLY A 90 20.63 -4.25 -48.46
N ARG A 91 19.92 -4.62 -49.54
CA ARG A 91 18.46 -4.41 -49.63
C ARG A 91 17.69 -5.29 -48.64
N GLY A 92 18.10 -6.55 -48.47
CA GLY A 92 17.51 -7.45 -47.46
C GLY A 92 17.69 -6.93 -46.04
N THR A 93 18.88 -6.44 -45.71
CA THR A 93 19.18 -5.82 -44.41
C THR A 93 18.35 -4.56 -44.17
N LEU A 94 18.17 -3.70 -45.18
CA LEU A 94 17.31 -2.52 -45.06
C LEU A 94 15.85 -2.91 -44.80
N VAL A 95 15.30 -3.88 -45.53
CA VAL A 95 13.94 -4.39 -45.32
C VAL A 95 13.77 -4.96 -43.92
N ALA A 96 14.75 -5.76 -43.46
CA ALA A 96 14.74 -6.29 -42.10
C ALA A 96 14.77 -5.20 -41.02
N ALA A 97 15.58 -4.14 -41.22
CA ALA A 97 15.64 -3.00 -40.30
C ALA A 97 14.30 -2.24 -40.25
N VAL A 98 13.66 -2.02 -41.41
CA VAL A 98 12.34 -1.37 -41.49
C VAL A 98 11.26 -2.23 -40.82
N LEU A 99 11.21 -3.54 -41.11
CA LEU A 99 10.26 -4.46 -40.49
C LEU A 99 10.44 -4.51 -38.97
N LEU A 100 11.67 -4.53 -38.49
CA LEU A 100 11.98 -4.48 -37.06
C LEU A 100 11.51 -3.17 -36.42
N GLY A 101 11.74 -2.03 -37.08
CA GLY A 101 11.27 -0.73 -36.62
C GLY A 101 9.74 -0.64 -36.55
N VAL A 102 9.05 -1.13 -37.59
CA VAL A 102 7.58 -1.20 -37.63
C VAL A 102 7.06 -2.14 -36.54
N ALA A 103 7.67 -3.30 -36.36
CA ALA A 103 7.28 -4.25 -35.32
C ALA A 103 7.48 -3.65 -33.91
N LEU A 104 8.58 -2.94 -33.66
CA LEU A 104 8.85 -2.29 -32.39
C LEU A 104 7.86 -1.17 -32.09
N ILE A 105 7.74 -0.18 -32.98
CA ILE A 105 6.90 1.00 -32.75
C ILE A 105 5.42 0.61 -32.83
N GLY A 106 5.02 -0.07 -33.91
CA GLY A 106 3.64 -0.51 -34.12
C GLY A 106 3.19 -1.54 -33.08
N GLY A 107 4.05 -2.52 -32.76
CA GLY A 107 3.76 -3.51 -31.72
C GLY A 107 3.65 -2.89 -30.33
N SER A 108 4.51 -1.92 -30.01
CA SER A 108 4.45 -1.20 -28.72
C SER A 108 3.18 -0.34 -28.61
N LEU A 109 2.76 0.33 -29.70
CA LEU A 109 1.50 1.06 -29.74
C LEU A 109 0.28 0.14 -29.62
N MET A 110 0.31 -1.02 -30.29
CA MET A 110 -0.74 -2.04 -30.19
C MET A 110 -0.84 -2.58 -28.75
N LEU A 111 0.28 -2.98 -28.15
CA LEU A 111 0.33 -3.46 -26.77
C LEU A 111 -0.13 -2.40 -25.78
N TYR A 112 0.29 -1.14 -25.94
CA TYR A 112 -0.17 -0.06 -25.06
C TYR A 112 -1.67 0.21 -25.22
N ARG A 113 -2.24 -0.02 -26.40
CA ARG A 113 -3.68 0.11 -26.62
C ARG A 113 -4.48 -1.02 -25.97
N GLU A 114 -3.95 -2.23 -25.94
CA GLU A 114 -4.63 -3.39 -25.34
C GLU A 114 -4.42 -3.50 -23.82
N LEU A 115 -3.21 -3.19 -23.33
CA LEU A 115 -2.81 -3.35 -21.93
C LEU A 115 -2.80 -2.05 -21.14
N GLY A 116 -2.63 -0.92 -21.83
CA GLY A 116 -2.54 0.40 -21.19
C GLY A 116 -3.91 1.04 -20.98
N ALA A 117 -3.89 2.28 -20.51
CA ALA A 117 -5.08 3.11 -20.32
C ALA A 117 -4.98 4.39 -21.18
N PRO A 118 -5.21 4.31 -22.49
CA PRO A 118 -5.17 5.50 -23.36
C PRO A 118 -6.19 6.54 -22.90
N GLY A 119 -5.75 7.80 -22.79
CA GLY A 119 -6.60 8.90 -22.34
C GLY A 119 -6.60 9.11 -20.82
N TYR A 120 -5.98 8.23 -20.04
CA TYR A 120 -5.77 8.46 -18.62
C TYR A 120 -4.66 9.50 -18.41
N GLY A 121 -5.01 10.64 -17.82
CA GLY A 121 -4.07 11.72 -17.53
C GLY A 121 -3.14 11.41 -16.36
N ASP A 122 -2.17 12.28 -16.13
CA ASP A 122 -1.38 12.27 -14.91
C ASP A 122 -2.24 12.69 -13.72
N LEU A 123 -2.53 11.76 -12.80
CA LEU A 123 -3.22 12.02 -11.54
C LEU A 123 -2.26 12.66 -10.52
N GLY A 124 -1.84 13.89 -10.80
CA GLY A 124 -1.01 14.68 -9.90
C GLY A 124 -1.65 14.84 -8.50
N LEU A 125 -0.84 15.07 -7.47
CA LEU A 125 -1.32 15.14 -6.08
C LEU A 125 -2.45 16.16 -5.88
N ALA A 126 -2.32 17.37 -6.45
CA ALA A 126 -3.34 18.41 -6.33
C ALA A 126 -4.68 17.96 -6.94
N HIS A 127 -4.65 17.37 -8.14
CA HIS A 127 -5.86 16.87 -8.79
C HIS A 127 -6.48 15.69 -8.03
N ARG A 128 -5.67 14.80 -7.45
CA ARG A 128 -6.20 13.72 -6.59
C ARG A 128 -6.89 14.25 -5.33
N ILE A 129 -6.39 15.35 -4.74
CA ILE A 129 -7.04 15.98 -3.59
C ILE A 129 -8.37 16.63 -4.00
N GLU A 130 -8.42 17.27 -5.16
CA GLU A 130 -9.65 17.83 -5.72
C GLU A 130 -10.69 16.74 -5.99
N LEU A 131 -10.30 15.64 -6.65
CA LEU A 131 -11.17 14.49 -6.90
C LEU A 131 -11.67 13.86 -5.59
N ALA A 132 -10.81 13.80 -4.56
CA ALA A 132 -11.19 13.29 -3.25
C ALA A 132 -12.21 14.20 -2.55
N GLU A 133 -12.09 15.52 -2.68
CA GLU A 133 -13.07 16.46 -2.15
C GLU A 133 -14.40 16.35 -2.90
N GLN A 134 -14.37 16.28 -4.24
CA GLN A 134 -15.55 16.03 -5.05
C GLN A 134 -16.25 14.74 -4.63
N ALA A 135 -15.50 13.63 -4.52
CA ALA A 135 -16.02 12.36 -4.03
C ALA A 135 -16.64 12.52 -2.63
N ARG A 136 -16.00 13.27 -1.73
CA ARG A 136 -16.53 13.51 -0.39
C ARG A 136 -17.84 14.29 -0.39
N THR A 137 -17.99 15.29 -1.28
CA THR A 137 -19.18 16.16 -1.37
C THR A 137 -20.34 15.55 -2.16
N GLU A 138 -20.05 14.74 -3.17
CA GLU A 138 -21.05 14.11 -4.06
C GLU A 138 -21.53 12.74 -3.55
N ARG A 139 -21.00 12.31 -2.41
CA ARG A 139 -21.34 11.07 -1.71
C ARG A 139 -22.86 10.98 -1.41
N PRO A 140 -23.51 9.82 -1.65
CA PRO A 140 -24.90 9.59 -1.28
C PRO A 140 -25.18 9.85 0.20
N GLY A 141 -26.39 10.34 0.49
CA GLY A 141 -26.89 10.52 1.85
C GLY A 141 -27.17 9.18 2.54
N GLN A 142 -27.39 9.22 3.85
CA GLN A 142 -27.61 8.03 4.68
C GLN A 142 -28.75 7.14 4.14
N ALA A 143 -29.94 7.71 3.91
CA ALA A 143 -31.10 6.94 3.46
C ALA A 143 -30.89 6.31 2.06
N GLU A 144 -30.29 7.05 1.13
CA GLU A 144 -29.96 6.54 -0.20
C GLU A 144 -28.95 5.38 -0.13
N ALA A 145 -27.95 5.50 0.74
CA ALA A 145 -26.99 4.42 0.97
C ALA A 145 -27.64 3.17 1.59
N GLU A 146 -28.53 3.34 2.58
CA GLU A 146 -29.30 2.24 3.19
C GLU A 146 -30.21 1.54 2.16
N GLU A 147 -30.92 2.29 1.33
CA GLU A 147 -31.83 1.75 0.30
C GLU A 147 -31.07 1.04 -0.83
N SER A 148 -29.83 1.43 -1.10
CA SER A 148 -29.00 0.80 -2.12
C SER A 148 -28.54 -0.62 -1.76
N LEU A 149 -28.65 -1.00 -0.49
CA LEU A 149 -28.22 -2.31 0.00
C LEU A 149 -29.26 -3.39 -0.28
N PRO A 150 -28.81 -4.63 -0.53
CA PRO A 150 -29.73 -5.76 -0.56
C PRO A 150 -30.40 -5.93 0.80
N ALA A 151 -31.64 -6.44 0.80
CA ALA A 151 -32.36 -6.75 2.03
C ALA A 151 -31.49 -7.62 2.96
N SER A 152 -31.28 -7.15 4.18
CA SER A 152 -30.44 -7.85 5.15
C SER A 152 -31.02 -9.22 5.48
N ALA A 153 -30.19 -10.25 5.40
CA ALA A 153 -30.59 -11.58 5.87
C ALA A 153 -30.85 -11.52 7.40
N PRO A 154 -31.86 -12.23 7.91
CA PRO A 154 -32.08 -12.31 9.35
C PRO A 154 -30.82 -12.81 10.05
N VAL A 155 -30.47 -12.18 11.17
CA VAL A 155 -29.37 -12.63 12.03
C VAL A 155 -29.67 -14.06 12.50
N GLN A 156 -28.77 -14.99 12.18
CA GLN A 156 -28.94 -16.39 12.57
C GLN A 156 -28.70 -16.57 14.07
N GLY A 157 -29.47 -17.45 14.70
CA GLY A 157 -29.31 -17.81 16.12
C GLY A 157 -30.11 -16.96 17.11
N LEU A 158 -30.93 -16.02 16.64
CA LEU A 158 -31.91 -15.34 17.50
C LEU A 158 -33.12 -16.23 17.76
N SER A 159 -33.51 -16.40 19.02
CA SER A 159 -34.70 -17.16 19.38
C SER A 159 -35.97 -16.38 19.05
N GLU A 160 -37.07 -17.09 18.75
CA GLU A 160 -38.39 -16.47 18.56
C GLU A 160 -38.84 -15.68 19.79
N GLU A 161 -38.49 -16.18 20.98
CA GLU A 161 -38.74 -15.48 22.25
C GLU A 161 -38.03 -14.13 22.32
N TYR A 162 -36.77 -14.06 21.87
CA TYR A 162 -36.02 -12.82 21.82
C TYR A 162 -36.67 -11.82 20.86
N LEU A 163 -37.05 -12.25 19.66
CA LEU A 163 -37.74 -11.39 18.69
C LEU A 163 -39.08 -10.87 19.26
N ALA A 164 -39.85 -11.72 19.94
CA ALA A 164 -41.09 -11.32 20.61
C ALA A 164 -40.85 -10.37 21.79
N LEU A 165 -39.69 -10.43 22.44
CA LEU A 165 -39.29 -9.48 23.48
C LEU A 165 -38.92 -8.11 22.89
N VAL A 166 -38.19 -8.09 21.77
CA VAL A 166 -37.86 -6.85 21.05
C VAL A 166 -39.14 -6.17 20.56
N GLU A 167 -40.11 -6.93 20.04
CA GLU A 167 -41.39 -6.36 19.62
C GLU A 167 -42.16 -5.72 20.79
N ARG A 168 -42.26 -6.41 21.94
CA ARG A 168 -42.86 -5.85 23.15
C ARG A 168 -42.11 -4.61 23.65
N LEU A 169 -40.78 -4.57 23.48
CA LEU A 169 -39.98 -3.40 23.83
C LEU A 169 -40.32 -2.21 22.92
N ARG A 170 -40.49 -2.41 21.60
CA ARG A 170 -40.95 -1.36 20.67
C ARG A 170 -42.27 -0.76 21.10
N GLU A 171 -43.27 -1.59 21.38
CA GLU A 171 -44.60 -1.14 21.84
C GLU A 171 -44.50 -0.38 23.17
N THR A 172 -43.68 -0.87 24.10
CA THR A 172 -43.50 -0.25 25.41
C THR A 172 -42.87 1.13 25.31
N VAL A 173 -41.81 1.27 24.51
CA VAL A 173 -41.10 2.53 24.28
C VAL A 173 -41.96 3.53 23.49
N ALA A 174 -42.74 3.06 22.51
CA ALA A 174 -43.68 3.90 21.77
C ALA A 174 -44.73 4.58 22.69
N ASN A 175 -45.17 3.87 23.74
CA ASN A 175 -46.09 4.41 24.74
C ASN A 175 -45.40 5.24 25.84
N ARG A 176 -44.06 5.30 25.86
CA ARG A 176 -43.26 6.04 26.84
C ARG A 176 -42.11 6.79 26.13
N PRO A 177 -42.43 7.81 25.31
CA PRO A 177 -41.43 8.44 24.44
C PRO A 177 -40.31 9.17 25.19
N ASP A 178 -40.52 9.52 26.47
CA ASP A 178 -39.51 10.18 27.31
C ASP A 178 -38.75 9.21 28.25
N ASP A 179 -38.97 7.90 28.12
CA ASP A 179 -38.22 6.88 28.87
C ASP A 179 -36.85 6.62 28.22
N ILE A 180 -35.83 7.34 28.71
CA ILE A 180 -34.45 7.20 28.24
C ILE A 180 -33.91 5.76 28.38
N GLN A 181 -34.26 5.04 29.45
CA GLN A 181 -33.78 3.66 29.65
C GLN A 181 -34.42 2.71 28.64
N GLY A 182 -35.71 2.93 28.34
CA GLY A 182 -36.42 2.24 27.28
C GLY A 182 -35.73 2.42 25.92
N HIS A 183 -35.40 3.67 25.53
CA HIS A 183 -34.69 3.94 24.27
C HIS A 183 -33.28 3.34 24.23
N MET A 184 -32.52 3.38 25.33
CA MET A 184 -31.19 2.76 25.40
C MET A 184 -31.27 1.24 25.20
N LEU A 185 -32.23 0.57 25.86
CA LEU A 185 -32.46 -0.85 25.68
C LEU A 185 -32.90 -1.18 24.25
N LEU A 186 -33.77 -0.35 23.67
CA LEU A 186 -34.24 -0.53 22.30
C LEU A 186 -33.08 -0.42 21.31
N ALA A 187 -32.26 0.63 21.39
CA ALA A 187 -31.10 0.82 20.52
C ALA A 187 -30.17 -0.40 20.55
N ARG A 188 -29.85 -0.89 21.75
CA ARG A 188 -28.95 -2.06 21.92
C ARG A 188 -29.53 -3.34 21.32
N ASN A 189 -30.83 -3.60 21.55
CA ASN A 189 -31.46 -4.84 21.09
C ASN A 189 -31.74 -4.82 19.58
N GLU A 190 -32.09 -3.66 19.01
CA GLU A 190 -32.21 -3.51 17.56
C GLU A 190 -30.86 -3.73 16.88
N ALA A 191 -29.78 -3.15 17.43
CA ALA A 191 -28.42 -3.38 16.91
C ALA A 191 -28.01 -4.85 17.01
N ALA A 192 -28.30 -5.53 18.13
CA ALA A 192 -28.04 -6.96 18.30
C ALA A 192 -28.87 -7.82 17.33
N SER A 193 -30.04 -7.34 16.92
CA SER A 193 -30.91 -7.97 15.92
C SER A 193 -30.50 -7.68 14.48
N GLY A 194 -29.45 -6.87 14.27
CA GLY A 194 -29.01 -6.40 12.96
C GLY A 194 -29.90 -5.31 12.33
N ASN A 195 -30.91 -4.82 13.04
CA ASN A 195 -31.80 -3.76 12.58
C ASN A 195 -31.21 -2.38 12.92
N PHE A 196 -30.10 -2.06 12.27
CA PHE A 196 -29.31 -0.87 12.60
C PHE A 196 -30.06 0.44 12.35
N THR A 197 -30.97 0.48 11.38
CA THR A 197 -31.83 1.67 11.12
C THR A 197 -32.73 2.00 12.32
N ALA A 198 -33.39 0.99 12.89
CA ALA A 198 -34.16 1.18 14.13
C ALA A 198 -33.26 1.48 15.33
N ALA A 199 -32.06 0.88 15.37
CA ALA A 199 -31.10 1.09 16.45
C ALA A 199 -30.64 2.55 16.54
N TYR A 200 -30.18 3.15 15.44
CA TYR A 200 -29.74 4.54 15.47
C TYR A 200 -30.91 5.51 15.67
N ALA A 201 -32.13 5.14 15.24
CA ALA A 201 -33.32 5.94 15.50
C ALA A 201 -33.63 6.01 17.01
N ALA A 202 -33.55 4.90 17.73
CA ALA A 202 -33.68 4.87 19.18
C ALA A 202 -32.52 5.60 19.88
N GLN A 203 -31.28 5.42 19.41
CA GLN A 203 -30.12 6.12 19.97
C GLN A 203 -30.21 7.65 19.78
N ARG A 204 -30.79 8.11 18.68
CA ARG A 204 -31.08 9.54 18.47
C ARG A 204 -32.03 10.09 19.54
N GLU A 205 -33.04 9.32 19.95
CA GLU A 205 -33.93 9.70 21.05
C GLU A 205 -33.20 9.71 22.40
N VAL A 206 -32.28 8.77 22.65
CA VAL A 206 -31.40 8.80 23.83
C VAL A 206 -30.61 10.11 23.87
N ILE A 207 -29.98 10.50 22.76
CA ILE A 207 -29.23 11.76 22.66
C ILE A 207 -30.15 12.97 22.88
N ARG A 208 -31.35 12.98 22.28
CA ARG A 208 -32.34 14.05 22.45
C ARG A 208 -32.75 14.21 23.92
N LEU A 209 -32.99 13.10 24.61
CA LEU A 209 -33.42 13.09 26.02
C LEU A 209 -32.29 13.46 26.97
N LYS A 210 -31.04 13.07 26.67
CA LYS A 210 -29.86 13.51 27.45
C LYS A 210 -29.58 15.00 27.28
N GLY A 211 -29.88 15.57 26.10
CA GLY A 211 -29.58 16.96 25.78
C GLY A 211 -28.09 17.25 25.94
N ASP A 212 -27.76 18.27 26.73
CA ASP A 212 -26.36 18.66 26.98
C ASP A 212 -25.54 17.59 27.71
N ASN A 213 -26.18 16.62 28.38
CA ASN A 213 -25.51 15.50 29.03
C ASN A 213 -25.11 14.37 28.05
N ALA A 214 -25.41 14.50 26.76
CA ALA A 214 -25.03 13.50 25.76
C ALA A 214 -23.50 13.47 25.60
N THR A 215 -22.93 12.29 25.79
CA THR A 215 -21.47 12.05 25.81
C THR A 215 -20.91 11.81 24.42
N ALA A 216 -19.58 11.88 24.26
CA ALA A 216 -18.93 11.48 23.01
C ALA A 216 -19.27 10.03 22.60
N ALA A 217 -19.38 9.12 23.58
CA ALA A 217 -19.74 7.72 23.35
C ALA A 217 -21.16 7.59 22.76
N ASP A 218 -22.13 8.39 23.24
CA ASP A 218 -23.50 8.35 22.72
C ASP A 218 -23.56 8.68 21.22
N TYR A 219 -22.79 9.69 20.78
CA TYR A 219 -22.67 10.05 19.37
C TYR A 219 -21.85 9.01 18.58
N ALA A 220 -20.78 8.48 19.15
CA ALA A 220 -19.97 7.45 18.51
C ALA A 220 -20.77 6.18 18.23
N ASP A 221 -21.60 5.73 19.19
CA ASP A 221 -22.48 4.58 19.04
C ASP A 221 -23.56 4.84 17.99
N MET A 222 -24.14 6.05 17.95
CA MET A 222 -25.09 6.42 16.90
C MET A 222 -24.44 6.37 15.50
N ALA A 223 -23.24 6.95 15.35
CA ALA A 223 -22.53 6.93 14.08
C ALA A 223 -22.17 5.51 13.66
N ASP A 224 -21.72 4.67 14.60
CA ASP A 224 -21.43 3.26 14.36
C ASP A 224 -22.66 2.52 13.80
N MET A 225 -23.83 2.68 14.44
CA MET A 225 -25.08 2.09 13.98
C MET A 225 -25.50 2.62 12.60
N MET A 226 -25.34 3.92 12.33
CA MET A 226 -25.61 4.49 10.99
C MET A 226 -24.69 3.88 9.91
N ILE A 227 -23.41 3.73 10.23
CA ILE A 227 -22.42 3.17 9.30
C ILE A 227 -22.69 1.68 9.05
N LEU A 228 -23.07 0.93 10.08
CA LEU A 228 -23.49 -0.47 9.94
C LEU A 228 -24.78 -0.61 9.14
N ALA A 229 -25.76 0.29 9.33
CA ALA A 229 -26.98 0.34 8.52
C ALA A 229 -26.67 0.58 7.03
N ALA A 230 -25.62 1.35 6.74
CA ALA A 230 -25.12 1.62 5.39
C ALA A 230 -24.01 0.63 4.96
N GLY A 231 -23.90 -0.54 5.57
CA GLY A 231 -22.99 -1.60 5.11
C GLY A 231 -21.50 -1.26 5.24
N GLY A 232 -21.14 -0.39 6.19
CA GLY A 232 -19.78 0.09 6.42
C GLY A 232 -19.44 1.41 5.72
N TYR A 233 -20.38 1.99 4.95
CA TYR A 233 -20.21 3.30 4.32
C TYR A 233 -20.40 4.44 5.33
N VAL A 234 -19.50 5.42 5.32
CA VAL A 234 -19.64 6.63 6.15
C VAL A 234 -20.35 7.71 5.34
N SER A 235 -21.65 7.91 5.60
CA SER A 235 -22.48 8.94 4.96
C SER A 235 -22.17 10.37 5.45
N PRO A 236 -22.63 11.42 4.74
CA PRO A 236 -22.53 12.81 5.21
C PRO A 236 -23.21 13.05 6.58
N GLU A 237 -24.33 12.38 6.85
CA GLU A 237 -25.04 12.47 8.14
C GLU A 237 -24.25 11.76 9.24
N ALA A 238 -23.71 10.56 8.97
CA ALA A 238 -22.83 9.87 9.91
C ALA A 238 -21.55 10.68 10.19
N GLU A 239 -20.98 11.35 9.18
CA GLU A 239 -19.87 12.29 9.36
C GLU A 239 -20.23 13.42 10.34
N THR A 240 -21.44 13.97 10.22
CA THR A 240 -21.93 15.02 11.12
C THR A 240 -22.00 14.52 12.57
N VAL A 241 -22.49 13.30 12.77
CA VAL A 241 -22.56 12.66 14.09
C VAL A 241 -21.14 12.35 14.64
N LEU A 242 -20.22 11.84 13.81
CA LEU A 242 -18.82 11.63 14.19
C LEU A 242 -18.14 12.93 14.63
N ARG A 243 -18.45 14.05 13.95
CA ARG A 243 -17.93 15.36 14.34
C ARG A 243 -18.42 15.78 15.73
N GLN A 244 -19.66 15.46 16.09
CA GLN A 244 -20.19 15.70 17.43
C GLN A 244 -19.51 14.85 18.51
N ALA A 245 -19.16 13.60 18.19
CA ALA A 245 -18.37 12.75 19.07
C ALA A 245 -16.96 13.32 19.28
N LEU A 246 -16.24 13.62 18.20
CA LEU A 246 -14.86 14.14 18.23
C LEU A 246 -14.74 15.54 18.84
N ALA A 247 -15.79 16.37 18.73
CA ALA A 247 -15.82 17.67 19.38
C ALA A 247 -15.92 17.57 20.91
N ARG A 248 -16.53 16.50 21.42
CA ARG A 248 -16.66 16.22 22.86
C ARG A 248 -15.45 15.48 23.41
N ASP A 249 -14.96 14.51 22.65
CA ASP A 249 -13.75 13.76 22.97
C ASP A 249 -12.92 13.53 21.68
N PRO A 250 -11.85 14.33 21.47
CA PRO A 250 -10.95 14.16 20.34
C PRO A 250 -10.24 12.80 20.30
N ASN A 251 -10.17 12.09 21.44
CA ASN A 251 -9.50 10.79 21.58
C ASN A 251 -10.47 9.60 21.46
N ASN A 252 -11.76 9.83 21.18
CA ASN A 252 -12.74 8.77 21.06
C ASN A 252 -12.34 7.76 19.98
N GLY A 253 -11.99 6.54 20.41
CA GLY A 253 -11.42 5.50 19.55
C GLY A 253 -12.31 5.12 18.36
N PRO A 254 -13.60 4.75 18.59
CA PRO A 254 -14.53 4.45 17.50
C PRO A 254 -14.71 5.60 16.51
N ALA A 255 -14.83 6.84 17.00
CA ALA A 255 -15.02 7.98 16.11
C ALA A 255 -13.77 8.26 15.25
N ARG A 256 -12.57 8.15 15.84
CA ARG A 256 -11.29 8.25 15.10
C ARG A 256 -11.15 7.13 14.06
N TYR A 257 -11.55 5.90 14.40
CA TYR A 257 -11.56 4.78 13.47
C TYR A 257 -12.42 5.09 12.25
N TYR A 258 -13.68 5.47 12.46
CA TYR A 258 -14.62 5.75 11.37
C TYR A 258 -14.27 7.00 10.58
N TRP A 259 -13.69 8.02 11.23
CA TRP A 259 -13.18 9.18 10.52
C TRP A 259 -12.02 8.80 9.58
N GLY A 260 -11.11 7.93 10.02
CA GLY A 260 -10.07 7.38 9.15
C GLY A 260 -10.63 6.50 8.03
N LEU A 261 -11.69 5.72 8.28
CA LEU A 261 -12.38 4.93 7.27
C LEU A 261 -13.01 5.81 6.19
N MET A 262 -13.70 6.88 6.59
CA MET A 262 -14.26 7.88 5.68
C MET A 262 -13.18 8.50 4.79
N MET A 263 -12.02 8.86 5.36
CA MET A 263 -10.89 9.38 4.59
C MET A 263 -10.37 8.35 3.58
N ALA A 264 -10.34 7.06 3.94
CA ALA A 264 -9.96 6.00 2.99
C ALA A 264 -10.99 5.86 1.85
N GLN A 265 -12.28 5.83 2.18
CA GLN A 265 -13.40 5.72 1.23
C GLN A 265 -13.45 6.90 0.24
N THR A 266 -13.11 8.09 0.69
CA THR A 266 -13.14 9.32 -0.13
C THR A 266 -11.82 9.60 -0.86
N GLY A 267 -10.85 8.68 -0.83
CA GLY A 267 -9.61 8.84 -1.60
C GLY A 267 -8.53 9.70 -0.93
N ARG A 268 -8.58 9.85 0.40
CA ARG A 268 -7.55 10.49 1.24
C ARG A 268 -6.77 9.48 2.10
N PRO A 269 -5.99 8.56 1.48
CA PRO A 269 -5.18 7.60 2.21
C PRO A 269 -4.12 8.27 3.09
N ASP A 270 -3.67 9.48 2.73
CA ASP A 270 -2.74 10.28 3.53
C ASP A 270 -3.33 10.71 4.88
N LEU A 271 -4.60 11.13 4.89
CA LEU A 271 -5.31 11.48 6.13
C LEU A 271 -5.70 10.22 6.91
N SER A 272 -6.20 9.20 6.22
CA SER A 272 -6.56 7.92 6.84
C SER A 272 -5.36 7.31 7.58
N PHE A 273 -4.19 7.21 6.91
CA PHE A 273 -2.96 6.72 7.51
C PHE A 273 -2.55 7.51 8.75
N ARG A 274 -2.52 8.86 8.68
CA ARG A 274 -2.16 9.69 9.84
C ARG A 274 -3.06 9.44 11.04
N ILE A 275 -4.37 9.35 10.81
CA ILE A 275 -5.38 9.18 11.86
C ILE A 275 -5.28 7.78 12.47
N TRP A 276 -5.22 6.76 11.62
CA TRP A 276 -5.13 5.36 12.06
C TRP A 276 -3.78 5.02 12.70
N ASN A 277 -2.68 5.60 12.24
CA ASN A 277 -1.38 5.42 12.88
C ASN A 277 -1.37 6.00 14.30
N ALA A 278 -1.91 7.21 14.49
CA ALA A 278 -2.08 7.78 15.81
C ALA A 278 -3.05 6.93 16.66
N LEU A 279 -4.17 6.50 16.09
CA LEU A 279 -5.13 5.65 16.78
C LEU A 279 -4.50 4.34 17.26
N LEU A 280 -3.73 3.63 16.42
CA LEU A 280 -3.06 2.38 16.83
C LEU A 280 -2.09 2.58 17.98
N ARG A 281 -1.39 3.72 18.04
CA ARG A 281 -0.45 4.04 19.12
C ARG A 281 -1.15 4.35 20.44
N ASP A 282 -2.32 4.97 20.37
CA ASP A 282 -3.08 5.42 21.54
C ASP A 282 -4.03 4.33 22.07
N SER A 283 -4.30 3.29 21.28
CA SER A 283 -5.35 2.30 21.58
C SER A 283 -4.83 1.10 22.36
N PRO A 284 -5.66 0.51 23.24
CA PRO A 284 -5.33 -0.76 23.86
C PRO A 284 -5.34 -1.89 22.80
N PRO A 285 -4.52 -2.95 22.96
CA PRO A 285 -4.35 -3.98 21.93
C PRO A 285 -5.63 -4.77 21.58
N ASP A 286 -6.59 -4.83 22.50
CA ASP A 286 -7.86 -5.53 22.38
C ASP A 286 -9.01 -4.65 21.86
N ALA A 287 -8.75 -3.36 21.57
CA ALA A 287 -9.80 -2.50 21.06
C ALA A 287 -10.37 -3.02 19.74
N ARG A 288 -11.70 -2.97 19.59
CA ARG A 288 -12.43 -3.54 18.44
C ARG A 288 -11.95 -3.06 17.06
N TRP A 289 -11.34 -1.87 17.00
CA TRP A 289 -10.84 -1.28 15.76
C TRP A 289 -9.38 -1.65 15.45
N ILE A 290 -8.63 -2.28 16.36
CA ILE A 290 -7.23 -2.65 16.14
C ILE A 290 -7.10 -3.57 14.93
N VAL A 291 -7.84 -4.68 14.91
CA VAL A 291 -7.77 -5.67 13.83
C VAL A 291 -8.08 -5.05 12.46
N PRO A 292 -9.23 -4.37 12.25
CA PRO A 292 -9.54 -3.79 10.94
C PRO A 292 -8.58 -2.66 10.53
N VAL A 293 -8.04 -1.88 11.47
CA VAL A 293 -7.04 -0.84 11.16
C VAL A 293 -5.73 -1.48 10.72
N ARG A 294 -5.23 -2.46 11.49
CA ARG A 294 -3.98 -3.17 11.17
C ARG A 294 -4.04 -3.85 9.80
N ALA A 295 -5.20 -4.39 9.42
CA ALA A 295 -5.40 -5.01 8.12
C ALA A 295 -5.28 -4.03 6.92
N GLN A 296 -5.47 -2.73 7.15
CA GLN A 296 -5.59 -1.74 6.06
C GLN A 296 -4.51 -0.65 6.10
N ILE A 297 -3.87 -0.41 7.24
CA ILE A 297 -2.99 0.75 7.44
C ILE A 297 -1.74 0.73 6.54
N GLU A 298 -1.19 -0.44 6.21
CA GLU A 298 -0.04 -0.54 5.31
C GLU A 298 -0.41 -0.17 3.86
N ASP A 299 -1.62 -0.52 3.40
CA ASP A 299 -2.12 -0.05 2.10
C ASP A 299 -2.32 1.48 2.11
N MET A 300 -2.88 2.03 3.19
CA MET A 300 -3.02 3.47 3.33
C MET A 300 -1.65 4.18 3.30
N ALA A 301 -0.65 3.65 4.00
CA ALA A 301 0.71 4.18 4.00
C ALA A 301 1.33 4.15 2.60
N ARG A 302 1.23 3.00 1.91
CA ARG A 302 1.74 2.83 0.55
C ARG A 302 1.10 3.81 -0.42
N ARG A 303 -0.22 3.97 -0.37
CA ARG A 303 -0.98 4.92 -1.21
C ARG A 303 -0.67 6.38 -0.85
N ALA A 304 -0.30 6.65 0.40
CA ALA A 304 0.18 7.94 0.86
C ALA A 304 1.66 8.21 0.52
N GLY A 305 2.39 7.23 -0.03
CA GLY A 305 3.82 7.35 -0.32
C GLY A 305 4.70 7.34 0.92
N VAL A 306 4.23 6.75 2.01
CA VAL A 306 4.95 6.61 3.28
C VAL A 306 5.48 5.18 3.39
N GLU A 307 6.79 5.03 3.57
CA GLU A 307 7.36 3.75 3.99
C GLU A 307 6.98 3.50 5.45
N TYR A 308 6.13 2.51 5.65
CA TYR A 308 5.63 2.11 6.95
C TYR A 308 5.57 0.59 6.99
N THR A 309 6.10 0.05 8.08
CA THR A 309 6.00 -1.37 8.41
C THR A 309 5.18 -1.48 9.68
N LEU A 310 4.12 -2.28 9.63
CA LEU A 310 3.28 -2.49 10.79
C LEU A 310 4.11 -3.12 11.93
N PRO A 311 4.16 -2.51 13.13
CA PRO A 311 4.81 -3.13 14.27
C PRO A 311 4.14 -4.48 14.56
N PRO A 312 4.87 -5.56 14.86
CA PRO A 312 4.25 -6.84 15.20
C PRO A 312 3.22 -6.65 16.32
N VAL A 313 2.17 -7.49 16.33
CA VAL A 313 1.26 -7.53 17.49
C VAL A 313 2.12 -8.11 18.61
N GLU A 314 2.72 -7.26 19.45
CA GLU A 314 3.20 -7.73 20.73
C GLU A 314 1.97 -8.33 21.41
N ALA A 315 1.99 -9.65 21.56
CA ALA A 315 0.95 -10.42 22.22
C ALA A 315 0.93 -9.96 23.68
N THR A 316 0.17 -8.89 23.96
CA THR A 316 0.26 -8.12 25.20
C THR A 316 1.65 -7.49 25.38
N PRO A 317 1.76 -6.23 25.83
CA PRO A 317 2.99 -5.82 26.48
C PRO A 317 3.12 -6.73 27.71
N GLY A 318 4.09 -7.64 27.74
CA GLY A 318 4.25 -8.66 28.78
C GLY A 318 5.07 -9.86 28.29
N PRO A 319 5.67 -10.64 29.20
CA PRO A 319 6.38 -11.87 28.83
C PRO A 319 5.43 -12.84 28.13
N SER A 320 5.90 -13.48 27.05
CA SER A 320 5.13 -14.50 26.33
C SER A 320 4.86 -15.72 27.22
N ALA A 321 3.91 -16.57 26.83
CA ALA A 321 3.67 -17.82 27.56
C ALA A 321 4.93 -18.71 27.65
N ALA A 322 5.82 -18.64 26.65
CA ALA A 322 7.12 -19.32 26.69
C ALA A 322 8.08 -18.66 27.69
N ASP A 323 8.08 -17.32 27.79
CA ASP A 323 8.90 -16.60 28.77
C ASP A 323 8.43 -16.85 30.21
N ILE A 324 7.12 -16.99 30.43
CA ILE A 324 6.54 -17.36 31.74
C ILE A 324 6.95 -18.78 32.12
N ALA A 325 6.84 -19.75 31.19
CA ALA A 325 7.25 -21.13 31.44
C ALA A 325 8.77 -21.23 31.72
N ALA A 326 9.59 -20.50 30.96
CA ALA A 326 11.03 -20.42 31.21
C ALA A 326 11.33 -19.79 32.58
N ALA A 327 10.59 -18.73 32.96
CA ALA A 327 10.73 -18.10 34.28
C ALA A 327 10.36 -19.06 35.41
N GLU A 328 9.36 -19.93 35.23
CA GLU A 328 8.94 -20.94 36.20
C GLU A 328 10.01 -22.03 36.46
N GLU A 329 10.87 -22.30 35.46
CA GLU A 329 12.00 -23.22 35.57
C GLU A 329 13.25 -22.58 36.20
N MET A 330 13.32 -21.25 36.26
CA MET A 330 14.44 -20.53 36.88
C MET A 330 14.42 -20.66 38.41
N ASN A 331 15.60 -20.64 39.02
CA ASN A 331 15.70 -20.56 40.48
C ASN A 331 15.10 -19.23 41.01
N PRO A 332 14.67 -19.18 42.28
CA PRO A 332 13.95 -18.02 42.81
C PRO A 332 14.75 -16.71 42.80
N GLU A 333 16.08 -16.77 42.96
CA GLU A 333 16.95 -15.59 43.01
C GLU A 333 17.11 -14.96 41.61
N ASP A 334 17.37 -15.79 40.59
CA ASP A 334 17.49 -15.35 39.21
C ASP A 334 16.15 -14.83 38.68
N ARG A 335 15.04 -15.49 39.04
CA ARG A 335 13.69 -15.01 38.73
C ARG A 335 13.45 -13.63 39.34
N GLN A 336 13.84 -13.41 40.59
CA GLN A 336 13.66 -12.12 41.26
C GLN A 336 14.52 -11.01 40.62
N GLN A 337 15.76 -11.32 40.23
CA GLN A 337 16.63 -10.36 39.52
C GLN A 337 16.07 -10.00 38.14
N MET A 338 15.57 -11.00 37.40
CA MET A 338 14.92 -10.78 36.12
C MET A 338 13.66 -9.90 36.26
N ILE A 339 12.80 -10.17 37.26
CA ILE A 339 11.61 -9.36 37.54
C ILE A 339 12.01 -7.91 37.85
N ARG A 340 13.01 -7.67 38.71
CA ARG A 340 13.50 -6.32 39.00
C ARG A 340 14.01 -5.61 37.73
N GLY A 341 14.74 -6.32 36.87
CA GLY A 341 15.20 -5.77 35.59
C GLY A 341 14.06 -5.36 34.66
N MET A 342 13.02 -6.20 34.55
CA MET A 342 11.83 -5.89 33.75
C MET A 342 11.06 -4.67 34.29
N VAL A 343 10.88 -4.60 35.61
CA VAL A 343 10.21 -3.48 36.29
C VAL A 343 11.01 -2.19 36.11
N GLN A 344 12.34 -2.25 36.24
CA GLN A 344 13.21 -1.09 36.01
C GLN A 344 13.12 -0.60 34.56
N GLY A 345 13.17 -1.51 33.58
CA GLY A 345 13.05 -1.14 32.17
C GLY A 345 11.70 -0.49 31.84
N LEU A 346 10.61 -1.00 32.42
CA LEU A 346 9.29 -0.38 32.30
C LEU A 346 9.28 1.03 32.92
N SER A 347 9.85 1.20 34.11
CA SER A 347 9.97 2.50 34.79
C SER A 347 10.77 3.51 33.96
N ASP A 348 11.92 3.11 33.42
CA ASP A 348 12.78 4.00 32.62
C ASP A 348 12.11 4.41 31.32
N ARG A 349 11.41 3.47 30.67
CA ARG A 349 10.63 3.74 29.47
C ARG A 349 9.49 4.72 29.76
N LEU A 350 8.72 4.50 30.82
CA LEU A 350 7.62 5.41 31.20
C LEU A 350 8.14 6.80 31.57
N ALA A 351 9.29 6.89 32.24
CA ALA A 351 9.91 8.17 32.58
C ALA A 351 10.41 8.96 31.34
N THR A 352 10.83 8.27 30.27
CA THR A 352 11.43 8.91 29.09
C THR A 352 10.47 9.10 27.92
N GLN A 353 9.60 8.12 27.68
CA GLN A 353 8.71 8.05 26.52
C GLN A 353 7.23 8.23 26.90
N GLY A 354 6.91 8.18 28.20
CA GLY A 354 5.54 8.05 28.66
C GLY A 354 4.95 6.68 28.32
N GLY A 355 3.64 6.56 28.47
CA GLY A 355 2.91 5.34 28.13
C GLY A 355 1.44 5.45 28.51
N PRO A 356 0.59 4.50 28.07
CA PRO A 356 -0.84 4.49 28.39
C PRO A 356 -1.08 4.23 29.89
N PRO A 357 -2.24 4.62 30.45
CA PRO A 357 -2.57 4.44 31.87
C PRO A 357 -2.38 3.00 32.37
N ALA A 358 -2.64 2.00 31.51
CA ALA A 358 -2.47 0.59 31.82
C ALA A 358 -1.01 0.22 32.16
N ASP A 359 -0.02 0.85 31.53
CA ASP A 359 1.39 0.58 31.77
C ASP A 359 1.84 1.17 33.12
N TRP A 360 1.30 2.34 33.48
CA TRP A 360 1.50 2.96 34.79
C TRP A 360 0.86 2.13 35.91
N ALA A 361 -0.39 1.69 35.71
CA ALA A 361 -1.10 0.79 36.63
C ALA A 361 -0.31 -0.51 36.84
N ARG A 362 0.23 -1.10 35.77
CA ARG A 362 1.05 -2.31 35.86
C ARG A 362 2.36 -2.10 36.63
N LEU A 363 3.04 -0.98 36.41
CA LEU A 363 4.26 -0.64 37.15
C LEU A 363 3.96 -0.49 38.65
N ILE A 364 2.87 0.18 39.01
CA ILE A 364 2.42 0.33 40.40
C ILE A 364 2.15 -1.03 41.04
N GLY A 365 1.40 -1.91 40.35
CA GLY A 365 1.12 -3.27 40.82
C GLY A 365 2.39 -4.11 40.99
N ALA A 366 3.32 -4.06 40.02
CA ALA A 366 4.56 -4.81 40.06
C ALA A 366 5.48 -4.37 41.22
N LEU A 367 5.59 -3.06 41.46
CA LEU A 367 6.33 -2.52 42.60
C LEU A 367 5.67 -2.89 43.94
N GLY A 368 4.35 -2.93 44.00
CA GLY A 368 3.60 -3.43 45.16
C GLY A 368 3.93 -4.89 45.50
N VAL A 369 3.94 -5.77 44.50
CA VAL A 369 4.29 -7.20 44.67
C VAL A 369 5.75 -7.37 45.11
N LEU A 370 6.67 -6.52 44.62
CA LEU A 370 8.07 -6.53 45.02
C LEU A 370 8.31 -5.93 46.43
N GLY A 371 7.30 -5.31 47.03
CA GLY A 371 7.41 -4.63 48.33
C GLY A 371 8.06 -3.24 48.23
N GLU A 372 8.26 -2.70 47.03
CA GLU A 372 8.85 -1.39 46.75
C GLU A 372 7.79 -0.27 46.85
N THR A 373 7.12 -0.20 47.99
CA THR A 373 5.92 0.61 48.21
C THR A 373 6.15 2.12 48.10
N GLU A 374 7.32 2.62 48.50
CA GLU A 374 7.67 4.04 48.36
C GLU A 374 7.82 4.44 46.88
N GLN A 375 8.44 3.58 46.07
CA GLN A 375 8.56 3.81 44.63
C GLN A 375 7.20 3.70 43.94
N ALA A 376 6.38 2.71 44.33
CA ALA A 376 5.02 2.58 43.83
C ALA A 376 4.17 3.82 44.12
N ARG A 377 4.29 4.41 45.32
CA ARG A 377 3.61 5.66 45.69
C ARG A 377 4.10 6.86 44.86
N ALA A 378 5.40 6.95 44.59
CA ALA A 378 5.95 8.01 43.75
C ALA A 378 5.47 7.90 42.30
N ILE A 379 5.43 6.69 41.73
CA ILE A 379 4.89 6.43 40.38
C ILE A 379 3.39 6.73 40.33
N HIS A 380 2.62 6.33 41.34
CA HIS A 380 1.18 6.65 41.44
C HIS A 380 0.94 8.16 41.45
N ALA A 381 1.63 8.92 42.29
CA ALA A 381 1.50 10.36 42.36
C ALA A 381 1.86 11.05 41.02
N ASN A 382 2.89 10.57 40.33
CA ASN A 382 3.27 11.05 39.00
C ASN A 382 2.18 10.73 37.97
N ALA A 383 1.66 9.50 37.98
CA ALA A 383 0.59 9.08 37.08
C ALA A 383 -0.67 9.95 37.25
N LEU A 384 -1.05 10.31 38.48
CA LEU A 384 -2.18 11.22 38.73
C LEU A 384 -1.97 12.61 38.11
N GLN A 385 -0.73 13.09 38.03
CA GLN A 385 -0.40 14.36 37.37
C GLN A 385 -0.40 14.22 35.84
N VAL A 386 0.14 13.11 35.31
CA VAL A 386 0.22 12.85 33.87
C VAL A 386 -1.16 12.68 33.25
N PHE A 387 -2.09 12.06 33.97
CA PHE A 387 -3.45 11.78 33.49
C PHE A 387 -4.52 12.68 34.11
N ASP A 388 -4.14 13.87 34.58
CA ASP A 388 -5.10 14.85 35.08
C ASP A 388 -6.21 15.15 34.04
N GLY A 389 -7.46 15.18 34.50
CA GLY A 389 -8.63 15.35 33.64
C GLY A 389 -9.11 14.11 32.88
N ASN A 390 -8.45 12.95 32.99
CA ASN A 390 -8.92 11.69 32.39
C ASN A 390 -9.47 10.73 33.46
N ALA A 391 -10.78 10.78 33.69
CA ALA A 391 -11.43 10.02 34.76
C ALA A 391 -11.23 8.50 34.66
N ASP A 392 -11.28 7.92 33.47
CA ASP A 392 -11.12 6.48 33.26
C ASP A 392 -9.67 6.02 33.50
N ALA A 393 -8.70 6.83 33.04
CA ALA A 393 -7.29 6.59 33.33
C ALA A 393 -6.99 6.64 34.84
N LEU A 394 -7.52 7.65 35.52
CA LEU A 394 -7.35 7.82 36.96
C LEU A 394 -8.02 6.70 37.75
N ALA A 395 -9.17 6.19 37.31
CA ALA A 395 -9.82 5.03 37.92
C ALA A 395 -8.91 3.79 37.88
N ALA A 396 -8.39 3.43 36.70
CA ALA A 396 -7.51 2.27 36.53
C ALA A 396 -6.20 2.38 37.35
N ILE A 397 -5.61 3.58 37.42
CA ILE A 397 -4.40 3.85 38.21
C ILE A 397 -4.67 3.73 39.71
N ASN A 398 -5.82 4.24 40.19
CA ASN A 398 -6.21 4.15 41.59
C ASN A 398 -6.59 2.73 42.01
N ASP A 399 -7.19 1.94 41.12
CA ASP A 399 -7.48 0.53 41.35
C ASP A 399 -6.17 -0.25 41.56
N ALA A 400 -5.18 -0.08 40.68
CA ALA A 400 -3.88 -0.70 40.84
C ALA A 400 -3.14 -0.27 42.12
N ALA A 401 -3.31 0.98 42.55
CA ALA A 401 -2.74 1.47 43.81
C ALA A 401 -3.43 0.87 45.05
N ARG A 402 -4.75 0.61 45.00
CA ARG A 402 -5.47 -0.15 46.04
C ARG A 402 -4.99 -1.59 46.10
N ASP A 403 -4.86 -2.25 44.95
CA ASP A 403 -4.37 -3.63 44.88
C ASP A 403 -2.93 -3.78 45.38
N ALA A 404 -2.09 -2.76 45.15
CA ALA A 404 -0.74 -2.67 45.68
C ALA A 404 -0.66 -2.28 47.18
N GLY A 405 -1.80 -2.07 47.85
CA GLY A 405 -1.86 -1.71 49.28
C GLY A 405 -1.41 -0.28 49.59
N LEU A 406 -1.42 0.62 48.61
CA LEU A 406 -1.00 2.01 48.77
C LEU A 406 -2.12 2.93 49.23
N LEU A 407 -3.37 2.54 48.95
CA LEU A 407 -4.59 3.26 49.30
C LEU A 407 -5.47 2.33 50.17
N GLN A 408 -6.10 2.90 51.20
CA GLN A 408 -7.07 2.18 52.06
C GLN A 408 -8.48 2.23 51.50
#